data_AF-A0A1T4YH29-F1
#
_entry.id   AF-A0A1T4YH29-F1
#
_cell.length_a   1.000
_cell.length_b   1.000
_cell.length_c   1.000
_cell.angle_alpha   90.00
_cell.angle_beta   90.00
_cell.angle_gamma   90.00
#
_symmetry.space_group_name_H-M   'P 1'
#
loop_
_entity.id
_entity.type
_entity.pdbx_description
1 polymer ?
#
loop_
_entity_poly.entity_id
_entity_poly.type
_entity_poly.pdbx_seq_one_letter_code
_entity_poly.pdbx_strand_id
1 'polypeptide(L)'
;MGFQKATKKQAKARIGLIGPSGAGKTYTSLALATGLGKKIALIDTEHGSASKYADKFDFDVLELDNYNPQHYINAIKEAGKLGYDVLIIDSLSHAWAGTDGALELADKNSIKYGGNKFAAWRDITPLHNKLIEAIISSPCHIIATMRAKTQYIQTQD
;
A
#
# COMPACT_ATOMS: atom_id res chain seq x y z
N MET A 1 -7.45 17.48 26.46
CA MET A 1 -6.12 17.82 25.92
C MET A 1 -5.17 18.05 27.08
N GLY A 2 -3.96 17.49 27.05
CA GLY A 2 -2.96 17.68 28.09
C GLY A 2 -1.56 17.48 27.53
N PHE A 3 -0.62 18.33 27.92
CA PHE A 3 0.79 18.17 27.58
C PHE A 3 1.40 17.07 28.46
N GLN A 4 2.26 16.24 27.88
CA GLN A 4 3.01 15.22 28.60
C GLN A 4 4.50 15.40 28.32
N LYS A 5 5.35 15.01 29.28
CA LYS A 5 6.80 15.01 29.10
C LYS A 5 7.16 14.05 27.95
N ALA A 6 7.88 14.56 26.96
CA ALA A 6 8.31 13.75 25.82
C ALA A 6 9.25 12.63 26.27
N THR A 7 9.01 11.42 25.77
CA THR A 7 9.87 10.24 25.97
C THR A 7 10.29 9.68 24.61
N LYS A 8 11.38 8.89 24.56
CA LYS A 8 11.74 8.15 23.35
C LYS A 8 10.64 7.12 23.07
N LYS A 9 9.81 7.37 22.05
CA LYS A 9 8.83 6.40 21.56
C LYS A 9 9.51 5.50 20.52
N GLN A 10 9.17 4.21 20.51
CA GLN A 10 9.54 3.36 19.38
C GLN A 10 8.78 3.84 18.15
N ALA A 11 9.48 4.58 17.29
CA ALA A 11 8.94 4.98 16.00
C ALA A 11 8.71 3.74 15.13
N LYS A 12 7.54 3.64 14.53
CA LYS A 12 7.22 2.57 13.58
C LYS A 12 7.80 2.94 12.22
N ALA A 13 8.43 1.96 11.57
CA ALA A 13 9.07 2.16 10.28
C ALA A 13 8.01 2.40 9.19
N ARG A 14 8.34 3.28 8.25
CA ARG A 14 7.57 3.56 7.03
C ARG A 14 8.53 3.45 5.86
N ILE A 15 8.54 2.31 5.20
CA ILE A 15 9.53 1.98 4.17
C ILE A 15 8.83 1.93 2.82
N GLY A 16 9.39 2.62 1.82
CA GLY A 16 8.96 2.54 0.43
C GLY A 16 9.99 1.79 -0.41
N LEU A 17 9.57 0.74 -1.11
CA LEU A 17 10.42 0.02 -2.06
C LEU A 17 9.91 0.26 -3.49
N ILE A 18 10.72 0.91 -4.31
CA ILE A 18 10.34 1.30 -5.68
C ILE A 18 11.23 0.54 -6.66
N GLY A 19 10.61 -0.05 -7.69
CA GLY A 19 11.33 -0.73 -8.76
C GLY A 19 10.41 -1.26 -9.85
N PRO A 20 10.94 -1.64 -11.01
CA PRO A 20 10.15 -2.24 -12.07
C PRO A 20 9.55 -3.59 -11.64
N SER A 21 8.68 -4.16 -12.48
CA SER A 21 8.24 -5.54 -12.28
C SER A 21 9.45 -6.49 -12.29
N GLY A 22 9.41 -7.55 -11.49
CA GLY A 22 10.52 -8.52 -11.38
C GLY A 22 11.75 -8.07 -10.59
N ALA A 23 11.81 -6.82 -10.11
CA ALA A 23 12.97 -6.30 -9.34
C ALA A 23 13.15 -6.88 -7.92
N GLY A 24 12.40 -7.93 -7.54
CA GLY A 24 12.52 -8.58 -6.23
C GLY A 24 11.87 -7.84 -5.05
N LYS A 25 10.94 -6.90 -5.30
CA LYS A 25 10.31 -6.07 -4.25
C LYS A 25 9.64 -6.90 -3.16
N THR A 26 8.81 -7.88 -3.52
CA THR A 26 8.10 -8.77 -2.59
C THR A 26 9.06 -9.53 -1.68
N TYR A 27 10.06 -10.18 -2.28
CA TYR A 27 11.09 -10.92 -1.54
C TYR A 27 11.84 -10.00 -0.56
N THR A 28 12.30 -8.85 -1.04
CA THR A 28 13.02 -7.88 -0.20
C THR A 28 12.13 -7.35 0.92
N SER A 29 10.84 -7.10 0.66
CA SER A 29 9.91 -6.67 1.71
C SER A 29 9.69 -7.73 2.79
N LEU A 30 9.56 -9.01 2.42
CA LEU A 30 9.42 -10.11 3.36
C LEU A 30 10.69 -10.30 4.19
N ALA A 31 11.86 -10.27 3.55
CA ALA A 31 13.14 -10.35 4.26
C ALA A 31 13.33 -9.18 5.26
N LEU A 32 13.01 -7.94 4.87
CA LEU A 32 13.04 -6.80 5.78
C LEU A 32 12.03 -6.97 6.93
N ALA A 33 10.83 -7.47 6.64
CA ALA A 33 9.80 -7.68 7.65
C ALA A 33 10.25 -8.63 8.76
N THR A 34 10.96 -9.72 8.42
CA THR A 34 11.50 -10.65 9.43
C THR A 34 12.52 -10.02 10.39
N GLY A 35 13.20 -8.95 9.97
CA GLY A 35 14.09 -8.19 10.85
C GLY A 35 13.39 -7.17 11.73
N LEU A 36 12.13 -6.81 11.40
CA LEU A 36 11.34 -5.80 12.11
C LEU A 36 10.33 -6.40 13.09
N GLY A 37 9.89 -7.64 12.88
CA GLY A 37 8.87 -8.28 13.69
C GLY A 37 8.67 -9.76 13.37
N LYS A 38 7.81 -10.42 14.14
CA LYS A 38 7.52 -11.85 13.99
C LYS A 38 6.16 -12.08 13.33
N LYS A 39 5.15 -11.30 13.70
CA LYS A 39 3.80 -11.44 13.14
C LYS A 39 3.67 -10.55 11.91
N ILE A 40 3.83 -11.13 10.73
CA ILE A 40 3.88 -10.41 9.45
C ILE A 40 2.57 -10.63 8.68
N ALA A 41 1.99 -9.56 8.16
CA ALA A 41 0.90 -9.62 7.20
C ALA A 41 1.31 -8.95 5.88
N LEU A 42 0.76 -9.44 4.77
CA LEU A 42 0.98 -8.88 3.43
C LEU A 42 -0.36 -8.70 2.72
N ILE A 43 -0.62 -7.48 2.23
CA ILE A 43 -1.71 -7.19 1.30
C ILE A 43 -1.18 -7.44 -0.10
N ASP A 44 -1.70 -8.47 -0.77
CA ASP A 44 -1.31 -8.86 -2.13
C ASP A 44 -2.34 -8.32 -3.12
N THR A 45 -1.89 -7.48 -4.03
CA THR A 45 -2.71 -6.88 -5.10
C THR A 45 -2.34 -7.43 -6.48
N GLU A 46 -1.40 -8.38 -6.52
CA GLU A 46 -0.84 -9.01 -7.72
C GLU A 46 -1.33 -10.46 -7.87
N HIS A 47 -2.59 -10.72 -7.46
CA HIS A 47 -3.29 -11.99 -7.64
C HIS A 47 -2.56 -13.21 -7.05
N GLY A 48 -2.21 -13.16 -5.76
CA GLY A 48 -1.62 -14.28 -5.03
C GLY A 48 -0.15 -14.54 -5.35
N SER A 49 0.54 -13.60 -6.00
CA SER A 49 1.96 -13.72 -6.34
C SER A 49 2.87 -13.86 -5.13
N ALA A 50 2.47 -13.30 -3.97
CA ALA A 50 3.25 -13.36 -2.74
C ALA A 50 3.29 -14.77 -2.14
N SER A 51 2.23 -15.56 -2.32
CA SER A 51 2.13 -16.94 -1.80
C SER A 51 3.22 -17.87 -2.33
N LYS A 52 3.91 -17.50 -3.42
CA LYS A 52 5.11 -18.18 -3.94
C LYS A 52 6.30 -18.17 -2.98
N TYR A 53 6.26 -17.36 -1.93
CA TYR A 53 7.31 -17.23 -0.92
C TYR A 53 6.93 -17.84 0.43
N ALA A 54 5.76 -18.49 0.54
CA ALA A 54 5.28 -19.11 1.78
C ALA A 54 6.15 -20.29 2.26
N ASP A 55 6.97 -20.87 1.39
CA ASP A 55 7.97 -21.88 1.73
C ASP A 55 9.22 -21.27 2.42
N LYS A 56 9.41 -19.95 2.31
CA LYS A 56 10.62 -19.23 2.76
C LYS A 56 10.36 -18.28 3.91
N PHE A 57 9.15 -17.75 4.02
CA PHE A 57 8.78 -16.78 5.04
C PHE A 57 7.45 -17.16 5.68
N ASP A 58 7.32 -16.88 6.98
CA ASP A 58 6.08 -17.03 7.74
C ASP A 58 5.33 -15.70 7.75
N PHE A 59 4.17 -15.65 7.09
CA PHE A 59 3.34 -14.46 7.00
C PHE A 59 1.89 -14.82 6.64
N ASP A 60 0.96 -13.99 7.07
CA ASP A 60 -0.44 -14.04 6.64
C ASP A 60 -0.66 -13.16 5.40
N VAL A 61 -1.57 -13.56 4.51
CA VAL A 61 -1.86 -12.82 3.28
C VAL A 61 -3.33 -12.41 3.21
N LEU A 62 -3.56 -11.18 2.73
CA LEU A 62 -4.86 -10.69 2.28
C LEU A 62 -4.76 -10.36 0.80
N GLU A 63 -5.45 -11.12 -0.03
CA GLU A 63 -5.54 -10.82 -1.46
C GLU A 63 -6.63 -9.77 -1.71
N LEU A 64 -6.27 -8.68 -2.39
CA LEU A 64 -7.20 -7.65 -2.84
C LEU A 64 -7.29 -7.70 -4.37
N ASP A 65 -8.50 -7.95 -4.86
CA ASP A 65 -8.88 -7.88 -6.28
C ASP A 65 -9.52 -6.53 -6.65
N ASN A 66 -9.93 -5.73 -5.65
CA ASN A 66 -10.41 -4.37 -5.81
C ASN A 66 -9.41 -3.36 -5.24
N TYR A 67 -8.98 -2.42 -6.06
CA TYR A 67 -7.92 -1.47 -5.70
C TYR A 67 -8.43 -0.12 -5.20
N ASN A 68 -9.69 -0.04 -4.78
CA ASN A 68 -10.21 1.15 -4.11
C ASN A 68 -9.39 1.44 -2.83
N PRO A 69 -8.86 2.67 -2.65
CA PRO A 69 -8.10 3.05 -1.46
C PRO A 69 -8.79 2.74 -0.12
N GLN A 70 -10.13 2.68 -0.09
CA GLN A 70 -10.88 2.32 1.11
C GLN A 70 -10.60 0.89 1.59
N HIS A 71 -10.35 -0.06 0.68
CA HIS A 71 -10.00 -1.44 1.06
C HIS A 71 -8.62 -1.50 1.72
N TYR A 72 -7.64 -0.77 1.20
CA TYR A 72 -6.33 -0.62 1.84
C TYR A 72 -6.44 0.00 3.24
N ILE A 73 -7.23 1.07 3.40
CA ILE A 73 -7.48 1.70 4.72
C ILE A 73 -8.05 0.68 5.71
N ASN A 74 -9.01 -0.13 5.27
CA ASN A 74 -9.64 -1.14 6.12
C ASN A 74 -8.64 -2.23 6.53
N ALA A 75 -7.88 -2.75 5.56
CA ALA A 75 -6.85 -3.76 5.79
C ALA A 75 -5.74 -3.26 6.73
N ILE A 76 -5.28 -2.01 6.58
CA ILE A 76 -4.28 -1.41 7.48
C ILE A 76 -4.81 -1.34 8.92
N LYS A 77 -6.07 -0.92 9.10
CA LYS A 77 -6.70 -0.85 10.42
C LYS A 77 -6.90 -2.25 11.02
N GLU A 78 -7.30 -3.21 10.22
CA GLU A 78 -7.49 -4.59 10.64
C GLU A 78 -6.18 -5.23 11.08
N ALA A 79 -5.11 -5.06 10.31
CA ALA A 79 -3.78 -5.54 10.68
C ALA A 79 -3.33 -4.97 12.04
N GLY A 80 -3.59 -3.68 12.28
CA GLY A 80 -3.32 -3.05 13.56
C GLY A 80 -4.15 -3.64 14.72
N LYS A 81 -5.44 -3.94 14.48
CA LYS A 81 -6.32 -4.58 15.49
C LYS A 81 -5.90 -6.01 15.80
N LEU A 82 -5.48 -6.76 14.80
CA LEU A 82 -5.01 -8.15 14.93
C LEU A 82 -3.59 -8.24 15.51
N GLY A 83 -2.94 -7.10 15.76
CA GLY A 83 -1.64 -7.02 16.43
C GLY A 83 -0.49 -7.52 15.58
N TYR A 84 -0.53 -7.34 14.25
CA TYR A 84 0.62 -7.60 13.40
C TYR A 84 1.76 -6.62 13.73
N ASP A 85 2.98 -7.14 13.74
CA ASP A 85 4.18 -6.32 13.93
C ASP A 85 4.49 -5.52 12.67
N VAL A 86 4.38 -6.18 11.51
CA VAL A 86 4.71 -5.63 10.19
C VAL A 86 3.57 -5.88 9.23
N LEU A 87 3.18 -4.85 8.48
CA LEU A 87 2.26 -4.95 7.36
C LEU A 87 2.98 -4.53 6.07
N ILE A 88 3.00 -5.42 5.10
CA ILE A 88 3.49 -5.17 3.75
C ILE A 88 2.28 -4.81 2.85
N ILE A 89 2.42 -3.79 2.02
CA ILE A 89 1.46 -3.43 0.97
C ILE A 89 2.13 -3.67 -0.37
N ASP A 90 1.77 -4.76 -1.06
CA ASP A 90 2.35 -5.15 -2.34
C ASP A 90 1.28 -5.17 -3.44
N SER A 91 1.03 -4.07 -4.15
CA SER A 91 1.71 -2.79 -4.13
C SER A 91 0.73 -1.64 -3.93
N LEU A 92 1.26 -0.53 -3.43
CA LEU A 92 0.51 0.72 -3.29
C LEU A 92 0.18 1.36 -4.65
N SER A 93 0.90 0.97 -5.72
CA SER A 93 0.65 1.49 -7.07
C SER A 93 -0.75 1.15 -7.59
N HIS A 94 -1.31 -0.01 -7.22
CA HIS A 94 -2.67 -0.38 -7.62
C HIS A 94 -3.73 0.52 -6.97
N ALA A 95 -3.52 0.98 -5.73
CA ALA A 95 -4.43 1.95 -5.09
C ALA A 95 -4.53 3.28 -5.88
N TRP A 96 -3.48 3.63 -6.63
CA TRP A 96 -3.45 4.82 -7.47
C TRP A 96 -4.01 4.56 -8.88
N ALA A 97 -3.47 3.56 -9.58
CA ALA A 97 -3.67 3.37 -11.02
C ALA A 97 -4.28 2.00 -11.42
N GLY A 98 -4.61 1.15 -10.46
CA GLY A 98 -5.35 -0.09 -10.72
C GLY A 98 -6.83 0.17 -10.98
N THR A 99 -7.54 -0.88 -11.39
CA THR A 99 -9.02 -0.89 -11.48
C THR A 99 -9.67 -0.45 -10.16
N ASP A 100 -10.63 0.48 -10.25
CA ASP A 100 -11.23 1.16 -9.10
C ASP A 100 -10.25 1.93 -8.19
N GLY A 101 -9.01 2.11 -8.63
CA GLY A 101 -8.03 2.98 -7.99
C GLY A 101 -8.35 4.46 -8.16
N ALA A 102 -7.57 5.32 -7.51
CA ALA A 102 -7.82 6.75 -7.44
C ALA A 102 -8.04 7.43 -8.81
N LEU A 103 -7.26 7.07 -9.84
CA LEU A 103 -7.39 7.64 -11.19
C LEU A 103 -8.74 7.30 -11.83
N GLU A 104 -9.15 6.03 -11.78
CA GLU A 104 -10.42 5.60 -12.35
C GLU A 104 -11.62 6.17 -11.57
N LEU A 105 -11.51 6.25 -10.24
CA LEU A 105 -12.53 6.89 -9.42
C LEU A 105 -12.69 8.38 -9.75
N ALA A 106 -11.59 9.10 -10.00
CA ALA A 106 -11.65 10.50 -10.42
C ALA A 106 -12.33 10.64 -11.79
N ASP A 107 -12.02 9.74 -12.73
CA ASP A 107 -12.67 9.72 -14.04
C ASP A 107 -14.17 9.39 -13.93
N LYS A 108 -14.56 8.38 -13.15
CA LYS A 108 -15.98 8.04 -12.89
C LYS A 108 -16.73 9.20 -12.23
N ASN A 109 -16.12 9.85 -11.25
CA ASN A 109 -16.75 10.98 -10.56
C ASN A 109 -16.87 12.24 -11.43
N SER A 110 -16.05 12.39 -12.48
CA SER A 110 -16.16 13.53 -13.40
C SER A 110 -17.54 13.66 -14.04
N ILE A 111 -18.26 12.55 -14.23
CA ILE A 111 -19.63 12.53 -14.75
C ILE A 111 -20.57 13.37 -13.86
N LYS A 112 -20.41 13.29 -12.53
CA LYS A 112 -21.20 14.07 -11.55
C LYS A 112 -20.93 15.58 -11.67
N TYR A 113 -19.78 15.94 -12.22
CA TYR A 113 -19.33 17.32 -12.40
C TYR A 113 -19.37 17.75 -13.87
N GLY A 114 -20.24 17.16 -14.69
CA GLY A 114 -20.42 17.53 -16.09
C GLY A 114 -19.16 17.32 -16.94
N GLY A 115 -18.34 16.32 -16.61
CA GLY A 115 -17.08 16.02 -17.27
C GLY A 115 -15.86 16.78 -16.71
N ASN A 116 -16.03 17.62 -15.69
CA ASN A 116 -14.91 18.35 -15.08
C ASN A 116 -14.08 17.43 -14.16
N LYS A 117 -12.97 16.91 -14.71
CA LYS A 117 -12.02 16.06 -13.96
C LYS A 117 -11.37 16.77 -12.77
N PHE A 118 -11.08 18.06 -12.86
CA PHE A 118 -10.50 18.82 -11.74
C PHE A 118 -11.46 18.89 -10.54
N ALA A 119 -12.75 19.09 -10.80
CA ALA A 119 -13.77 19.10 -9.75
C ALA A 119 -13.95 17.71 -9.12
N ALA A 120 -13.83 16.63 -9.91
CA ALA A 120 -13.94 15.26 -9.42
C ALA A 120 -12.89 14.88 -8.37
N TRP A 121 -11.69 15.49 -8.44
CA TRP A 121 -10.64 15.28 -7.45
C TRP A 121 -11.02 15.76 -6.05
N ARG A 122 -12.04 16.63 -5.89
CA ARG A 122 -12.55 17.04 -4.57
C ARG A 122 -13.09 15.86 -3.76
N ASP A 123 -13.59 14.82 -4.41
CA ASP A 123 -14.08 13.60 -3.76
C ASP A 123 -12.96 12.58 -3.54
N ILE A 124 -11.95 12.55 -4.41
CA ILE A 124 -10.89 11.53 -4.38
C ILE A 124 -9.72 11.93 -3.48
N THR A 125 -9.36 13.21 -3.46
CA THR A 125 -8.24 13.73 -2.64
C THR A 125 -8.43 13.42 -1.15
N PRO A 126 -9.62 13.61 -0.54
CA PRO A 126 -9.84 13.22 0.85
C PRO A 126 -9.67 11.73 1.10
N LEU A 127 -10.06 10.87 0.15
CA LEU A 127 -9.90 9.42 0.25
C LEU A 127 -8.42 9.02 0.17
N HIS A 128 -7.66 9.61 -0.76
CA HIS A 128 -6.21 9.42 -0.84
C HIS A 128 -5.51 9.87 0.45
N ASN A 129 -5.86 11.04 0.99
CA ASN A 129 -5.29 11.53 2.24
C ASN A 129 -5.60 10.58 3.41
N LYS A 130 -6.81 10.02 3.48
CA LYS A 130 -7.14 9.00 4.50
C LYS A 130 -6.30 7.74 4.37
N LEU A 131 -5.92 7.33 3.15
CA LEU A 131 -5.01 6.21 2.94
C LEU A 131 -3.60 6.52 3.44
N ILE A 132 -3.08 7.71 3.12
CA ILE A 132 -1.78 8.16 3.63
C ILE A 132 -1.78 8.24 5.16
N GLU A 133 -2.84 8.82 5.76
CA GLU A 133 -3.00 8.88 7.21
C GLU A 133 -3.09 7.48 7.84
N ALA A 134 -3.77 6.52 7.21
CA ALA A 134 -3.82 5.15 7.70
C ALA A 134 -2.41 4.51 7.71
N ILE A 135 -1.60 4.74 6.67
CA ILE A 135 -0.21 4.28 6.61
C ILE A 135 0.63 4.92 7.72
N ILE A 136 0.56 6.25 7.86
CA ILE A 136 1.39 7.00 8.83
C ILE A 136 1.01 6.64 10.27
N SER A 137 -0.28 6.55 10.58
CA SER A 137 -0.79 6.32 11.93
C SER A 137 -0.85 4.85 12.35
N SER A 138 -0.54 3.90 11.46
CA SER A 138 -0.60 2.46 11.77
C SER A 138 0.26 2.07 12.96
N PRO A 139 -0.22 1.22 13.89
CA PRO A 139 0.61 0.68 14.96
C PRO A 139 1.64 -0.35 14.47
N CYS A 140 1.50 -0.87 13.25
CA CYS A 140 2.45 -1.78 12.60
C CYS A 140 3.65 -1.00 12.03
N HIS A 141 4.77 -1.68 11.80
CA HIS A 141 5.74 -1.24 10.79
C HIS A 141 5.10 -1.41 9.40
N ILE A 142 5.25 -0.42 8.51
CA ILE A 142 4.71 -0.49 7.15
C ILE A 142 5.83 -0.57 6.14
N ILE A 143 5.74 -1.52 5.21
CA ILE A 143 6.56 -1.59 3.99
C ILE A 143 5.60 -1.52 2.80
N ALA A 144 5.69 -0.47 1.99
CA ALA A 144 4.89 -0.32 0.77
C ALA A 144 5.77 -0.50 -0.46
N THR A 145 5.39 -1.40 -1.35
CA THR A 145 6.04 -1.52 -2.65
C THR A 145 5.34 -0.63 -3.68
N MET A 146 6.10 -0.12 -4.64
CA MET A 146 5.58 0.66 -5.76
C MET A 146 6.30 0.27 -7.05
N ARG A 147 5.56 0.32 -8.16
CA ARG A 147 6.08 0.08 -9.49
C ARG A 147 6.69 1.36 -10.05
N ALA A 148 7.94 1.29 -10.49
CA ALA A 148 8.54 2.35 -11.30
C ALA A 148 7.97 2.32 -12.72
N LYS A 149 7.74 3.49 -13.34
CA LYS A 149 7.43 3.55 -14.77
C LYS A 149 8.70 3.20 -15.56
N THR A 150 8.66 2.13 -16.35
CA THR A 150 9.72 1.81 -17.30
C THR A 150 9.44 2.50 -18.63
N GLN A 151 10.39 3.29 -19.12
CA GLN A 151 10.38 3.72 -20.52
C GLN A 151 10.91 2.55 -21.36
N TYR A 152 10.10 2.05 -22.28
CA TYR A 152 10.58 1.14 -23.32
C TYR A 152 11.22 2.01 -24.41
N ILE A 153 12.54 1.99 -24.51
CA ILE A 153 13.24 2.50 -25.69
C ILE A 153 13.24 1.34 -26.68
N GLN A 154 12.44 1.43 -27.75
CA GLN A 154 12.63 0.55 -28.90
C GLN A 154 13.94 0.95 -29.58
N THR A 155 14.99 0.17 -29.37
CA THR A 155 16.15 0.19 -30.27
C THR A 155 15.76 -0.59 -31.52
N GLN A 156 15.85 0.07 -32.68
CA GLN A 156 15.80 -0.62 -33.97
C GLN A 156 17.10 -1.42 -34.12
N ASP A 157 16.98 -2.73 -34.35
CA ASP A 157 18.03 -3.52 -34.99
C ASP A 157 18.00 -3.29 -36.51
#